data_AF-A0A7C3PWV3-F1
#
_entry.id   AF-A0A7C3PWV3-F1
#
_cell.length_a   1.000
_cell.length_b   1.000
_cell.length_c   1.000
_cell.angle_alpha   90.00
_cell.angle_beta   90.00
_cell.angle_gamma   90.00
#
_symmetry.space_group_name_H-M   'P 1'
#
loop_
_entity.id
_entity.type
_entity.pdbx_description
1 polymer ?
#
loop_
_entity_poly.entity_id
_entity_poly.type
_entity_poly.pdbx_seq_one_letter_code
_entity_poly.pdbx_strand_id
1 'polypeptide(L)'
;MPKTKKSDPRTKEQPFKLTVDYFSTAVSAWLIPGAGHFLLGYRVRGTVIGASILALFWVGQALAMPVEAANKAPMAVSRKVSPVFFGCQMGNGLSTLVSNQLWGESRYGNDLKPLDRKLPRHINLAILLTSVSGLLNLLVVLHVLDPKTWRDARQDVPKSAHPPEGPT
;
A
#
# COMPACT_ATOMS: atom_id res chain seq x y z
N MET A 1 34.59 -43.73 11.02
CA MET A 1 33.14 -43.52 11.20
C MET A 1 32.72 -42.23 10.51
N PRO A 2 31.94 -42.29 9.41
CA PRO A 2 31.45 -41.09 8.73
C PRO A 2 30.33 -40.43 9.56
N LYS A 3 30.47 -39.13 9.82
CA LYS A 3 29.46 -38.32 10.53
C LYS A 3 28.23 -38.16 9.64
N THR A 4 27.09 -38.70 10.08
CA THR A 4 25.78 -38.49 9.45
C THR A 4 25.44 -36.99 9.49
N LYS A 5 25.41 -36.37 8.31
CA LYS A 5 24.92 -35.00 8.11
C LYS A 5 23.45 -34.98 8.54
N LYS A 6 23.13 -34.41 9.71
CA LYS A 6 21.74 -34.09 10.10
C LYS A 6 21.16 -33.24 8.97
N SER A 7 20.18 -33.78 8.25
CA SER A 7 19.42 -33.03 7.27
C SER A 7 18.75 -31.85 7.98
N ASP A 8 19.09 -30.64 7.57
CA ASP A 8 18.51 -29.42 8.12
C ASP A 8 16.99 -29.46 7.86
N PRO A 9 16.14 -29.43 8.90
CA PRO A 9 14.69 -29.40 8.71
C PRO A 9 14.21 -28.16 7.93
N ARG A 10 15.08 -27.16 7.70
CA ARG A 10 14.83 -25.97 6.89
C ARG A 10 14.69 -26.23 5.38
N THR A 11 15.12 -27.39 4.86
CA THR A 11 15.07 -27.69 3.41
C THR A 11 13.72 -28.23 2.93
N LYS A 12 12.74 -28.43 3.82
CA LYS A 12 11.35 -28.68 3.39
C LYS A 12 10.70 -27.35 3.00
N GLU A 13 11.17 -26.78 1.90
CA GLU A 13 10.45 -25.71 1.20
C GLU A 13 9.08 -26.29 0.82
N GLN A 14 8.06 -25.97 1.61
CA GLN A 14 6.71 -26.31 1.21
C GLN A 14 6.43 -25.56 -0.10
N PRO A 15 5.89 -26.24 -1.12
CA PRO A 15 5.54 -25.57 -2.36
C PRO A 15 4.65 -24.39 -2.04
N PHE A 16 4.95 -23.22 -2.61
CA PHE A 16 4.20 -21.99 -2.45
C PHE A 16 2.71 -22.27 -2.76
N LYS A 17 1.90 -22.45 -1.72
CA LYS A 17 0.45 -22.58 -1.83
C LYS A 17 -0.11 -21.19 -1.62
N LEU A 18 -0.59 -20.57 -2.69
CA LEU A 18 -1.41 -19.38 -2.62
C LEU A 18 -2.75 -19.76 -1.96
N THR A 19 -2.78 -19.77 -0.63
CA THR A 19 -4.04 -19.99 0.09
C THR A 19 -4.91 -18.75 -0.03
N VAL A 20 -6.21 -18.92 0.18
CA VAL A 20 -7.17 -17.81 0.21
C VAL A 20 -6.71 -16.72 1.20
N ASP A 21 -5.99 -17.11 2.25
CA ASP A 21 -5.39 -16.20 3.24
C ASP A 21 -4.30 -15.29 2.64
N TYR A 22 -3.43 -15.82 1.77
CA TYR A 22 -2.42 -14.99 1.09
C TYR A 22 -3.08 -13.94 0.20
N PHE A 23 -4.06 -14.38 -0.59
CA PHE A 23 -4.76 -13.50 -1.51
C PHE A 23 -5.55 -12.42 -0.75
N SER A 24 -6.31 -12.81 0.27
CA SER A 24 -7.09 -11.86 1.08
C SER A 24 -6.21 -10.87 1.83
N THR A 25 -5.03 -11.30 2.32
CA THR A 25 -4.07 -10.42 3.00
C THR A 25 -3.45 -9.42 2.03
N ALA A 26 -3.10 -9.85 0.82
CA ALA A 26 -2.55 -8.97 -0.22
C ALA A 26 -3.59 -7.97 -0.72
N VAL A 27 -4.83 -8.41 -0.97
CA VAL A 27 -5.94 -7.52 -1.33
C VAL A 27 -6.20 -6.52 -0.22
N SER A 28 -6.20 -6.94 1.05
CA SER A 28 -6.41 -6.05 2.19
C SER A 28 -5.29 -5.00 2.30
N ALA A 29 -4.03 -5.41 2.13
CA ALA A 29 -2.87 -4.51 2.12
C ALA A 29 -2.95 -3.48 0.98
N TRP A 30 -3.45 -3.88 -0.18
CA TRP A 30 -3.64 -2.97 -1.30
C TRP A 30 -4.82 -2.02 -1.06
N LEU A 31 -5.94 -2.53 -0.54
CA LEU A 31 -7.17 -1.77 -0.33
C LEU A 31 -6.98 -0.68 0.73
N ILE A 32 -6.37 -1.04 1.87
CA ILE A 32 -6.10 -0.14 3.00
C ILE A 32 -4.61 -0.26 3.33
N PRO A 33 -3.82 0.81 3.13
CA PRO A 33 -2.41 0.80 3.48
C PRO A 33 -2.19 0.34 4.93
N GLY A 34 -1.38 -0.71 5.08
CA GLY A 34 -1.05 -1.32 6.39
C GLY A 34 -2.02 -2.39 6.90
N ALA A 35 -3.18 -2.62 6.28
CA ALA A 35 -4.15 -3.61 6.77
C ALA A 35 -3.67 -5.07 6.64
N GLY A 36 -2.83 -5.39 5.66
CA GLY A 36 -2.23 -6.73 5.56
C GLY A 36 -1.35 -7.09 6.76
N HIS A 37 -0.66 -6.10 7.35
CA HIS A 37 0.14 -6.32 8.56
C HIS A 37 -0.73 -6.58 9.79
N PHE A 38 -1.97 -6.09 9.83
CA PHE A 38 -2.91 -6.42 10.91
C PHE A 38 -3.34 -7.88 10.88
N LEU A 39 -3.60 -8.42 9.69
CA LEU A 39 -3.96 -9.82 9.50
C LEU A 39 -2.79 -10.76 9.84
N LEU A 40 -1.56 -10.29 9.67
CA LEU A 40 -0.34 -10.99 10.11
C LEU A 40 -0.03 -10.82 11.62
N GLY A 41 -0.82 -10.05 12.37
CA GLY A 41 -0.62 -9.81 13.79
C GLY A 41 0.29 -8.61 14.13
N TYR A 42 0.96 -8.00 13.15
CA TYR A 42 1.87 -6.86 13.32
C TYR A 42 1.15 -5.51 13.40
N ARG A 43 0.32 -5.32 14.44
CA ARG A 43 -0.56 -4.14 14.59
C ARG A 43 0.19 -2.80 14.61
N VAL A 44 1.24 -2.69 15.41
CA VAL A 44 2.01 -1.42 15.54
C VAL A 44 2.69 -1.07 14.22
N ARG A 45 3.37 -2.04 13.61
CA ARG A 45 4.07 -1.86 12.33
C ARG A 45 3.09 -1.48 11.21
N GLY A 46 1.96 -2.18 11.12
CA GLY A 46 0.90 -1.87 10.16
C GLY A 46 0.35 -0.46 10.33
N THR A 47 0.14 -0.03 11.58
CA THR A 47 -0.37 1.33 11.89
C THR A 47 0.62 2.41 11.46
N VAL A 48 1.91 2.28 11.83
CA VAL A 48 2.93 3.29 11.50
C VAL A 48 3.12 3.41 10.00
N ILE A 49 3.19 2.28 9.29
CA ILE A 49 3.33 2.26 7.83
C ILE A 49 2.09 2.84 7.16
N GLY A 50 0.90 2.36 7.53
CA GLY A 50 -0.37 2.84 6.97
C GLY A 50 -0.58 4.33 7.18
N ALA A 51 -0.33 4.83 8.40
CA ALA A 51 -0.43 6.26 8.71
C ALA A 51 0.56 7.10 7.90
N SER A 52 1.79 6.62 7.71
CA SER A 52 2.80 7.32 6.92
C SER A 52 2.40 7.43 5.44
N ILE A 53 1.92 6.33 4.86
CA ILE A 53 1.47 6.29 3.45
C ILE A 53 0.25 7.20 3.26
N LEU A 54 -0.74 7.11 4.16
CA LEU A 54 -1.93 7.95 4.11
C LEU A 54 -1.57 9.43 4.29
N ALA A 55 -0.68 9.77 5.23
CA ALA A 55 -0.24 11.15 5.42
C ALA A 55 0.44 11.69 4.16
N LEU A 56 1.35 10.94 3.53
CA LEU A 56 1.99 11.34 2.27
C LEU A 56 0.95 11.58 1.16
N PHE A 57 -0.03 10.68 1.04
CA PHE A 57 -1.08 10.80 0.03
C PHE A 57 -1.96 12.04 0.27
N TRP A 58 -2.44 12.25 1.50
CA TRP A 58 -3.32 13.37 1.84
C TRP A 58 -2.61 14.71 1.79
N VAL A 59 -1.35 14.78 2.23
CA VAL A 59 -0.52 15.98 2.08
C VAL A 59 -0.28 16.29 0.61
N GLY A 60 0.02 15.29 -0.21
CA GLY A 60 0.12 15.45 -1.66
C GLY A 60 -1.17 16.01 -2.27
N GLN A 61 -2.33 15.44 -1.90
CA GLN A 61 -3.63 15.93 -2.36
C GLN A 61 -3.92 17.37 -1.93
N ALA A 62 -3.61 17.72 -0.69
CA ALA A 62 -3.79 19.07 -0.17
C ALA A 62 -2.93 20.10 -0.92
N LEU A 63 -1.69 19.73 -1.30
CA LEU A 63 -0.80 20.58 -2.09
C LEU A 63 -1.26 20.78 -3.54
N ALA A 64 -2.07 19.85 -4.07
CA ALA A 64 -2.69 19.96 -5.39
C ALA A 64 -4.05 20.67 -5.38
N MET A 65 -4.55 21.14 -4.22
CA MET A 65 -5.79 21.88 -4.18
C MET A 65 -5.60 23.28 -4.79
N PRO A 66 -6.47 23.69 -5.74
CA PRO A 66 -6.44 25.04 -6.29
C PRO A 66 -6.87 26.05 -5.22
N VAL A 67 -6.22 27.22 -5.22
CA VAL A 67 -6.48 28.31 -4.27
C VAL A 67 -7.80 29.05 -4.59
N GLU A 68 -8.27 28.97 -5.83
CA GLU A 68 -9.57 29.54 -6.24
C GLU A 68 -10.71 28.54 -6.02
N ALA A 69 -11.70 28.95 -5.22
CA ALA A 69 -12.90 28.19 -4.85
C ALA A 69 -13.78 27.72 -6.05
N ALA A 70 -13.47 28.15 -7.27
CA ALA A 70 -14.19 27.76 -8.48
C ALA A 70 -13.84 26.33 -8.95
N ASN A 71 -12.64 25.81 -8.63
CA ASN A 71 -12.24 24.44 -8.95
C ASN A 71 -12.24 23.59 -7.67
N LYS A 72 -13.24 22.73 -7.49
CA LYS A 72 -13.38 21.93 -6.26
C LYS A 72 -12.61 20.61 -6.25
N ALA A 73 -11.81 20.32 -7.28
CA ALA A 73 -11.14 19.03 -7.44
C ALA A 73 -9.60 19.16 -7.28
N PRO A 74 -8.95 18.43 -6.36
CA PRO A 74 -7.51 18.31 -6.29
C PRO A 74 -6.97 17.67 -7.58
N MET A 75 -5.91 18.26 -8.14
CA MET A 75 -5.39 17.90 -9.47
C MET A 75 -4.33 16.79 -9.46
N ALA A 76 -3.91 16.32 -8.28
CA ALA A 76 -2.81 15.35 -8.20
C ALA A 76 -3.21 13.98 -8.76
N VAL A 77 -4.49 13.60 -8.65
CA VAL A 77 -5.02 12.31 -9.12
C VAL A 77 -5.94 12.53 -10.32
N SER A 78 -5.37 12.84 -11.48
CA SER A 78 -6.13 13.03 -12.72
C SER A 78 -5.59 12.15 -13.86
N ARG A 79 -6.44 11.27 -14.39
CA ARG A 79 -6.10 10.39 -15.54
C ARG A 79 -5.74 11.17 -16.80
N LYS A 80 -6.34 12.36 -17.00
CA LYS A 80 -6.20 13.16 -18.21
C LYS A 80 -4.93 14.00 -18.24
N VAL A 81 -4.49 14.49 -17.07
CA VAL A 81 -3.31 15.37 -16.98
C VAL A 81 -2.01 14.56 -16.92
N SER A 82 -2.03 13.39 -16.27
CA SER A 82 -0.82 12.61 -16.03
C SER A 82 -1.12 11.10 -16.00
N PRO A 83 -1.40 10.46 -17.15
CA PRO A 83 -1.81 9.06 -17.20
C PRO A 83 -0.75 8.10 -16.63
N VAL A 84 0.54 8.41 -16.84
CA VAL A 84 1.66 7.61 -16.31
C VAL A 84 1.70 7.66 -14.77
N PHE A 85 1.57 8.84 -14.19
CA PHE A 85 1.62 9.02 -12.73
C PHE A 85 0.37 8.50 -12.02
N PHE A 86 -0.77 8.48 -12.71
CA PHE A 86 -2.01 7.88 -12.22
C PHE A 86 -1.84 6.37 -11.95
N GLY A 87 -1.07 5.66 -12.78
CA GLY A 87 -0.73 4.25 -12.54
C GLY A 87 0.00 4.04 -11.22
N CYS A 88 0.97 4.91 -10.90
CA CYS A 88 1.66 4.87 -9.61
C CYS A 88 0.72 5.17 -8.44
N GLN A 89 -0.20 6.13 -8.61
CA GLN A 89 -1.15 6.51 -7.57
C GLN A 89 -2.21 5.44 -7.32
N MET A 90 -2.59 4.63 -8.31
CA MET A 90 -3.44 3.45 -8.12
C MET A 90 -2.84 2.42 -7.13
N GLY A 91 -1.53 2.50 -6.88
CA GLY A 91 -0.87 1.73 -5.84
C GLY A 91 -1.49 1.91 -4.45
N ASN A 92 -2.10 3.08 -4.14
CA ASN A 92 -2.80 3.35 -2.87
C ASN A 92 -4.22 2.75 -2.78
N GLY A 93 -4.62 1.95 -3.77
CA GLY A 93 -5.87 1.20 -3.78
C GLY A 93 -7.11 2.07 -3.60
N LEU A 94 -7.86 1.81 -2.53
CA LEU A 94 -9.16 2.45 -2.29
C LEU A 94 -9.04 3.97 -2.12
N SER A 95 -7.94 4.46 -1.57
CA SER A 95 -7.75 5.91 -1.37
C SER A 95 -7.79 6.67 -2.69
N THR A 96 -7.24 6.07 -3.76
CA THR A 96 -7.23 6.64 -5.11
C THR A 96 -8.60 6.54 -5.77
N LEU A 97 -9.35 5.45 -5.54
CA LEU A 97 -10.71 5.30 -6.04
C LEU A 97 -11.69 6.28 -5.37
N VAL A 98 -11.63 6.36 -4.04
CA VAL A 98 -12.42 7.29 -3.23
C VAL A 98 -12.10 8.73 -3.62
N SER A 99 -10.82 9.04 -3.83
CA SER A 99 -10.40 10.35 -4.31
C SER A 99 -10.98 10.68 -5.69
N ASN A 100 -10.89 9.73 -6.63
CA ASN A 100 -11.40 9.91 -7.98
C ASN A 100 -12.94 10.05 -8.00
N GLN A 101 -13.64 9.36 -7.09
CA GLN A 101 -15.10 9.39 -7.01
C GLN A 101 -15.64 10.62 -6.26
N LEU A 102 -14.98 11.05 -5.17
CA LEU A 102 -15.38 12.23 -4.41
C LEU A 102 -15.14 13.54 -5.17
N TRP A 103 -14.04 13.63 -5.91
CA TRP A 103 -13.63 14.88 -6.54
C TRP A 103 -13.80 14.92 -8.06
N GLY A 104 -14.10 13.78 -8.69
CA GLY A 104 -14.39 13.70 -10.12
C GLY A 104 -13.20 14.02 -11.02
N GLU A 105 -13.40 13.93 -12.34
CA GLU A 105 -12.38 14.32 -13.30
C GLU A 105 -12.09 15.82 -13.20
N SER A 106 -10.81 16.19 -13.04
CA SER A 106 -10.39 17.59 -13.09
C SER A 106 -10.87 18.22 -14.39
N ARG A 107 -11.73 19.25 -14.29
CA ARG A 107 -12.40 19.92 -15.43
C ARG A 107 -11.46 20.69 -16.38
N TYR A 108 -10.15 20.56 -16.23
CA TYR A 108 -9.16 21.26 -17.05
C TYR A 108 -8.86 20.58 -18.40
N GLY A 109 -9.46 19.42 -18.69
CA GLY A 109 -9.09 18.56 -19.83
C GLY A 109 -9.24 19.12 -21.25
N ASN A 110 -9.92 20.25 -21.46
CA ASN A 110 -10.11 20.81 -22.81
C ASN A 110 -9.40 22.16 -23.05
N ASP A 111 -8.83 22.80 -22.02
CA ASP A 111 -8.28 24.17 -22.10
C ASP A 111 -6.85 24.30 -21.53
N LEU A 112 -6.11 23.18 -21.44
CA LEU A 112 -4.72 23.19 -21.04
C LEU A 112 -3.84 23.82 -22.13
N LYS A 113 -3.76 25.15 -22.14
CA LYS A 113 -2.60 25.83 -22.72
C LYS A 113 -1.36 25.37 -21.94
N PRO A 114 -0.24 25.03 -22.61
CA PRO A 114 0.93 24.41 -21.99
C PRO A 114 1.62 25.26 -20.91
N LEU A 115 1.14 26.48 -20.63
CA LEU A 115 1.74 27.44 -19.70
C LEU A 115 0.68 28.34 -19.04
N ASP A 116 -0.43 27.76 -18.52
CA ASP A 116 -1.41 28.56 -17.79
C ASP A 116 -0.87 28.93 -16.38
N ARG A 117 -0.79 30.22 -16.08
CA ARG A 117 -0.28 30.79 -14.81
C ARG A 117 -1.15 30.40 -13.60
N LYS A 118 -2.30 29.79 -13.86
CA LYS A 118 -3.26 29.27 -12.86
C LYS A 118 -2.92 27.87 -12.32
N LEU A 119 -1.87 27.22 -12.82
CA LEU A 119 -1.40 25.96 -12.24
C LEU A 119 -0.83 26.19 -10.82
N PRO A 120 -1.22 25.38 -9.81
CA PRO A 120 -0.67 25.47 -8.47
C PRO A 120 0.85 25.30 -8.54
N ARG A 121 1.58 26.21 -7.90
CA ARG A 121 3.06 26.18 -7.84
C ARG A 121 3.62 24.84 -7.36
N HIS A 122 2.85 24.08 -6.60
CA HIS A 122 3.27 22.83 -5.96
C HIS A 122 2.68 21.57 -6.62
N ILE A 123 2.12 21.67 -7.83
CA ILE A 123 1.47 20.51 -8.48
C ILE A 123 2.44 19.35 -8.75
N ASN A 124 3.68 19.64 -9.18
CA ASN A 124 4.69 18.60 -9.42
C ASN A 124 5.08 17.88 -8.11
N LEU A 125 5.18 18.62 -7.01
CA LEU A 125 5.48 18.05 -5.69
C LEU A 125 4.31 17.20 -5.19
N ALA A 126 3.08 17.65 -5.42
CA ALA A 126 1.88 16.91 -5.08
C ALA A 126 1.78 15.58 -5.84
N ILE A 127 2.00 15.60 -7.16
CA ILE A 127 2.05 14.39 -7.99
C ILE A 127 3.14 13.44 -7.50
N LEU A 128 4.33 13.96 -7.18
CA LEU A 128 5.43 13.16 -6.68
C LEU A 128 5.06 12.48 -5.35
N LEU A 129 4.50 13.21 -4.38
CA LEU A 129 4.12 12.67 -3.08
C LEU A 129 3.03 11.59 -3.19
N THR A 130 2.00 11.82 -4.00
CA THR A 130 0.94 10.83 -4.20
C THR A 130 1.46 9.61 -4.97
N SER A 131 2.33 9.77 -5.96
CA SER A 131 2.95 8.65 -6.68
C SER A 131 3.90 7.84 -5.78
N VAL A 132 4.74 8.50 -4.97
CA VAL A 132 5.64 7.82 -4.01
C VAL A 132 4.83 7.06 -2.97
N SER A 133 3.75 7.63 -2.44
CA SER A 133 2.88 6.91 -1.50
C SER A 133 2.27 5.65 -2.12
N GLY A 134 1.81 5.71 -3.38
CA GLY A 134 1.29 4.54 -4.08
C GLY A 134 2.34 3.45 -4.33
N LEU A 135 3.56 3.84 -4.70
CA LEU A 135 4.69 2.90 -4.83
C LEU A 135 5.06 2.27 -3.48
N LEU A 136 5.06 3.05 -2.40
CA LEU A 136 5.29 2.52 -1.05
C LEU A 136 4.21 1.51 -0.65
N ASN A 137 2.94 1.76 -0.98
CA ASN A 137 1.88 0.80 -0.71
C ASN A 137 2.05 -0.50 -1.50
N LEU A 138 2.52 -0.44 -2.74
CA LEU A 138 2.87 -1.64 -3.50
C LEU A 138 4.02 -2.41 -2.85
N LEU A 139 5.04 -1.73 -2.31
CA LEU A 139 6.10 -2.40 -1.54
C LEU A 139 5.55 -3.09 -0.27
N VAL A 140 4.56 -2.50 0.38
CA VAL A 140 3.86 -3.12 1.53
C VAL A 140 3.14 -4.39 1.10
N VAL A 141 2.41 -4.36 -0.03
CA VAL A 141 1.75 -5.55 -0.60
C VAL A 141 2.78 -6.64 -0.92
N LEU A 142 3.89 -6.29 -1.57
CA LEU A 142 4.96 -7.24 -1.88
C LEU A 142 5.61 -7.82 -0.62
N HIS A 143 5.83 -7.00 0.40
CA HIS A 143 6.37 -7.46 1.69
C HIS A 143 5.42 -8.44 2.39
N VAL A 144 4.12 -8.20 2.32
CA VAL A 144 3.09 -9.11 2.85
C VAL A 144 3.02 -10.41 2.05
N LEU A 145 3.33 -10.38 0.76
CA LEU A 145 3.42 -11.59 -0.08
C LEU A 145 4.71 -12.39 0.13
N ASP A 146 5.74 -11.82 0.77
CA ASP A 146 6.99 -12.53 1.04
C ASP A 146 6.78 -13.69 2.04
N PRO A 147 7.10 -14.95 1.66
CA PRO A 147 7.02 -16.10 2.55
C PRO A 147 7.85 -15.98 3.83
N LYS A 148 8.91 -15.15 3.84
CA LYS A 148 9.69 -14.87 5.05
C LYS A 148 8.85 -14.17 6.10
N THR A 149 8.10 -13.14 5.71
CA THR A 149 7.22 -12.37 6.60
C THR A 149 6.21 -13.28 7.32
N TRP A 150 5.66 -14.27 6.61
CA TRP A 150 4.72 -15.24 7.17
C TRP A 150 5.38 -16.24 8.13
N ARG A 151 6.64 -16.60 7.89
CA ARG A 151 7.39 -17.46 8.82
C ARG A 151 7.67 -16.74 10.12
N ASP A 152 8.09 -15.48 10.03
CA ASP A 152 8.36 -14.65 11.21
C ASP A 152 7.06 -14.45 12.01
N ALA A 153 5.95 -14.17 11.33
CA ALA A 153 4.64 -13.98 11.97
C ALA A 153 4.17 -15.23 12.75
N ARG A 154 4.49 -16.43 12.26
CA ARG A 154 4.16 -17.70 12.95
C ARG A 154 5.04 -17.96 14.16
N GLN A 155 6.28 -17.48 14.15
CA GLN A 155 7.22 -17.65 15.27
C GLN A 155 6.90 -16.72 16.44
N ASP A 156 6.33 -15.55 16.14
CA ASP A 156 5.93 -14.54 17.14
C ASP A 156 4.62 -14.88 17.87
N VAL A 157 3.88 -15.92 17.44
CA VAL A 157 2.68 -16.39 18.16
C VAL A 157 3.11 -17.03 19.49
N PRO A 158 2.67 -16.51 20.66
CA PRO A 158 3.08 -17.03 21.95
C PRO A 158 2.73 -18.52 22.12
N LYS A 159 3.72 -19.33 22.54
CA LYS A 159 3.59 -20.78 22.80
C LYS A 159 2.47 -21.16 23.79
N SER A 160 1.91 -20.21 24.54
CA SER A 160 0.83 -20.43 25.49
C SER A 160 -0.52 -20.78 24.84
N ALA A 161 -0.63 -20.73 23.52
CA ALA A 161 -1.82 -21.17 22.78
C ALA A 161 -1.83 -22.68 22.46
N HIS A 162 -0.76 -23.43 22.77
CA HIS A 162 -0.83 -24.88 22.71
C HIS A 162 -1.64 -25.41 23.91
N PRO A 163 -2.77 -26.11 23.68
CA PRO A 163 -3.46 -26.80 24.76
C PRO A 163 -2.46 -27.76 25.43
N PRO A 164 -2.49 -27.90 26.77
CA PRO A 164 -1.60 -28.81 27.46
C PRO A 164 -1.75 -30.19 26.85
N GLU A 165 -0.63 -30.79 26.42
CA GLU A 165 -0.58 -32.17 25.99
C GLU A 165 -1.23 -33.00 27.11
N GLY A 166 -2.39 -33.58 26.81
CA GLY A 166 -3.14 -34.37 27.78
C GLY A 166 -2.26 -35.53 28.27
N PRO A 167 -2.34 -35.91 29.55
CA PRO A 167 -1.52 -36.98 30.09
C PRO A 167 -1.80 -38.29 29.34
N THR A 168 -0.76 -38.81 28.69
CA THR A 168 -0.67 -40.20 28.19
C THR A 168 -0.70 -41.20 29.32
#